data_AF-A0A7C5Z9P9-F1
#
_entry.id   AF-A0A7C5Z9P9-F1
#
_cell.length_a   1.000
_cell.length_b   1.000
_cell.length_c   1.000
_cell.angle_alpha   90.00
_cell.angle_beta   90.00
_cell.angle_gamma   90.00
#
_symmetry.space_group_name_H-M   'P 1'
#
loop_
_entity.id
_entity.type
_entity.pdbx_description
1 polymer ?
#
loop_
_entity_poly.entity_id
_entity_poly.type
_entity_poly.pdbx_seq_one_letter_code
_entity_poly.pdbx_strand_id
1 'polypeptide(L)'
;SGTVQERFTYDAYGAPAVLTPAFATRPSSSFAWEILYAGYRWDSEARFYQVRNRVLLPNIGWIQRDPIEYGTQGSSLYRYVMSSPLVNTDPEGLSAVACVLPVAGGAAVCDGPLPIGDTVALCLLGIAACIDLCRPRTCPPCPLPPQPPKPRFDRVPPSRRHKPCPGSHTHVYWYETNQTPYPACVCYNNLREYVQCH
;
A
#
# COMPACT_ATOMS: atom_id res chain seq x y z
N SER A 1 13.94 -32.22 18.59
CA SER A 1 14.93 -31.44 19.37
C SER A 1 14.74 -29.96 19.07
N GLY A 2 15.06 -29.06 20.02
CA GLY A 2 14.95 -27.61 19.87
C GLY A 2 16.26 -26.93 19.45
N THR A 3 17.05 -27.60 18.60
CA THR A 3 18.38 -27.11 18.19
C THR A 3 18.23 -25.89 17.27
N VAL A 4 18.92 -24.80 17.60
CA VAL A 4 18.92 -23.56 16.81
C VAL A 4 19.52 -23.82 15.43
N GLN A 5 18.81 -23.41 14.38
CA GLN A 5 19.23 -23.59 12.98
C GLN A 5 19.89 -22.33 12.42
N GLU A 6 19.26 -21.17 12.58
CA GLU A 6 19.77 -19.86 12.18
C GLU A 6 19.30 -18.80 13.17
N ARG A 7 19.97 -17.65 13.16
CA ARG A 7 19.60 -16.46 13.93
C ARG A 7 19.51 -15.27 12.97
N PHE A 8 18.67 -14.31 13.32
CA PHE A 8 18.51 -13.08 12.56
C PHE A 8 18.69 -11.89 13.49
N THR A 9 19.44 -10.90 13.04
CA THR A 9 19.54 -9.60 13.69
C THR A 9 19.11 -8.52 12.72
N TYR A 10 18.65 -7.40 13.25
CA TYR A 10 18.13 -6.28 12.47
C TYR A 10 18.80 -4.99 12.92
N ASP A 11 19.00 -4.06 11.99
CA ASP A 11 19.24 -2.67 12.38
C ASP A 11 17.94 -2.01 12.90
N ALA A 12 18.03 -0.74 13.28
CA ALA A 12 16.88 -0.01 13.83
C ALA A 12 15.68 0.05 12.87
N TYR A 13 15.91 0.02 11.55
CA TYR A 13 14.87 0.12 10.52
C TYR A 13 14.58 -1.22 9.81
N GLY A 14 15.14 -2.32 10.31
CA GLY A 14 14.81 -3.67 9.89
C GLY A 14 15.72 -4.29 8.84
N ALA A 15 16.88 -3.72 8.50
CA ALA A 15 17.81 -4.38 7.57
C ALA A 15 18.31 -5.71 8.19
N PRO A 16 18.06 -6.87 7.57
CA PRO A 16 18.36 -8.14 8.17
C PRO A 16 19.82 -8.55 7.96
N ALA A 17 20.44 -9.11 9.01
CA ALA A 17 21.68 -9.87 8.93
C ALA A 17 21.43 -11.31 9.39
N VAL A 18 21.81 -12.26 8.54
CA VAL A 18 21.68 -13.70 8.81
C VAL A 18 22.91 -14.16 9.57
N LEU A 19 22.70 -14.89 10.66
CA LEU A 19 23.75 -15.44 11.50
C LEU A 19 23.59 -16.95 11.65
N THR A 20 24.73 -17.64 11.78
CA THR A 20 24.76 -19.05 12.15
C THR A 20 24.29 -19.24 13.61
N PRO A 21 24.03 -20.49 14.06
CA PRO A 21 23.71 -20.76 15.47
C PRO A 21 24.76 -20.22 16.46
N ALA A 22 26.02 -20.10 16.01
CA ALA A 22 27.16 -19.59 16.76
C ALA A 22 27.41 -18.07 16.55
N PHE A 23 26.41 -17.33 16.05
CA PHE A 23 26.47 -15.87 15.82
C PHE A 23 27.50 -15.40 14.75
N ALA A 24 28.03 -16.29 13.93
CA ALA A 24 28.87 -15.89 12.79
C ALA A 24 28.00 -15.36 11.65
N THR A 25 28.42 -14.29 10.98
CA THR A 25 27.68 -13.71 9.85
C THR A 25 27.63 -14.64 8.65
N ARG A 26 26.48 -14.64 7.96
CA ARG A 26 26.23 -15.43 6.76
C ARG A 26 25.57 -14.54 5.69
N PRO A 27 25.88 -14.72 4.39
CA PRO A 27 25.37 -13.83 3.33
C PRO A 27 23.88 -13.99 3.02
N SER A 28 23.29 -15.16 3.30
CA SER A 28 21.89 -15.49 3.01
C SER A 28 21.37 -16.59 3.95
N SER A 29 20.07 -16.83 4.04
CA SER A 29 19.51 -17.96 4.81
C SER A 29 19.73 -19.30 4.09
N SER A 30 19.94 -20.39 4.84
CA SER A 30 20.00 -21.77 4.34
C SER A 30 18.61 -22.36 4.10
N PHE A 31 17.60 -21.76 4.71
CA PHE A 31 16.23 -22.25 4.76
C PHE A 31 15.25 -21.34 4.01
N ALA A 32 15.78 -20.32 3.30
CA ALA A 32 14.99 -19.34 2.57
C ALA A 32 13.88 -18.70 3.43
N TRP A 33 14.22 -18.28 4.66
CA TRP A 33 13.29 -17.55 5.51
C TRP A 33 12.92 -16.20 4.87
N GLU A 34 11.62 -16.04 4.55
CA GLU A 34 11.09 -14.82 3.93
C GLU A 34 10.40 -13.91 4.94
N ILE A 35 9.91 -14.43 6.08
CA ILE A 35 9.24 -13.61 7.09
C ILE A 35 10.27 -13.16 8.13
N LEU A 36 10.60 -11.87 8.13
CA LEU A 36 11.70 -11.32 8.94
C LEU A 36 11.22 -10.15 9.83
N TYR A 37 11.77 -8.94 9.64
CA TYR A 37 11.48 -7.77 10.47
C TYR A 37 9.98 -7.46 10.51
N ALA A 38 9.46 -7.19 11.72
CA ALA A 38 8.06 -6.82 11.95
C ALA A 38 7.01 -7.80 11.36
N GLY A 39 7.40 -9.03 11.03
CA GLY A 39 6.54 -10.01 10.36
C GLY A 39 6.32 -9.74 8.87
N TYR A 40 7.13 -8.88 8.27
CA TYR A 40 7.07 -8.56 6.85
C TYR A 40 7.78 -9.59 5.99
N ARG A 41 7.33 -9.69 4.73
CA ARG A 41 7.97 -10.54 3.72
C ARG A 41 9.17 -9.81 3.11
N TRP A 42 10.35 -10.38 3.28
CA TRP A 42 11.62 -9.91 2.73
C TRP A 42 11.86 -10.46 1.33
N ASP A 43 12.15 -9.56 0.39
CA ASP A 43 12.69 -9.91 -0.91
C ASP A 43 14.23 -9.83 -0.85
N SER A 44 14.90 -10.99 -0.95
CA SER A 44 16.35 -11.05 -0.81
C SER A 44 17.13 -10.53 -2.04
N GLU A 45 16.50 -10.54 -3.21
CA GLU A 45 17.09 -10.07 -4.46
C GLU A 45 17.03 -8.54 -4.50
N ALA A 46 15.86 -7.99 -4.20
CA ALA A 46 15.62 -6.55 -4.27
C ALA A 46 15.88 -5.79 -2.96
N ARG A 47 16.11 -6.50 -1.84
CA ARG A 47 16.46 -5.95 -0.53
C ARG A 47 15.40 -4.99 0.05
N PHE A 48 14.13 -5.35 -0.09
CA PHE A 48 13.00 -4.60 0.48
C PHE A 48 11.99 -5.52 1.18
N TYR A 49 11.10 -4.92 1.96
CA TYR A 49 9.96 -5.56 2.56
C TYR A 49 8.67 -5.29 1.79
N GLN A 50 7.89 -6.34 1.52
CA GLN A 50 6.51 -6.23 1.03
C GLN A 50 5.57 -6.15 2.23
N VAL A 51 4.97 -4.98 2.42
CA VAL A 51 4.05 -4.69 3.54
C VAL A 51 2.66 -4.45 2.98
N ARG A 52 2.03 -5.52 2.49
CA ARG A 52 0.67 -5.56 1.90
C ARG A 52 0.44 -4.47 0.84
N ASN A 53 0.10 -3.27 1.28
CA ASN A 53 -0.26 -2.12 0.46
C ASN A 53 0.95 -1.26 0.05
N ARG A 54 2.10 -1.40 0.72
CA ARG A 54 3.32 -0.64 0.41
C ARG A 54 4.59 -1.47 0.48
N VAL A 55 5.64 -0.97 -0.14
CA VAL A 55 7.00 -1.52 -0.10
C VAL A 55 7.90 -0.62 0.76
N LEU A 56 8.60 -1.24 1.71
CA LEU A 56 9.49 -0.59 2.67
C LEU A 56 10.95 -0.94 2.35
N LEU A 57 11.79 0.07 2.15
CA LEU A 57 13.24 -0.10 2.21
C LEU A 57 13.74 0.28 3.61
N PRO A 58 14.49 -0.59 4.31
CA PRO A 58 14.97 -0.32 5.67
C PRO A 58 15.71 1.02 5.80
N ASN A 59 16.62 1.31 4.89
CA ASN A 59 17.49 2.50 5.03
C ASN A 59 16.87 3.80 4.48
N ILE A 60 15.68 3.75 3.88
CA ILE A 60 15.08 4.89 3.17
C ILE A 60 13.68 5.20 3.69
N GLY A 61 12.87 4.18 3.97
CA GLY A 61 11.45 4.29 4.27
C GLY A 61 10.57 3.75 3.14
N TRP A 62 9.35 4.27 3.03
CA TRP A 62 8.41 3.85 1.98
C TRP A 62 8.87 4.35 0.61
N ILE A 63 8.76 3.50 -0.43
CA ILE A 63 9.01 3.95 -1.82
C ILE A 63 7.76 4.46 -2.51
N GLN A 64 6.59 4.11 -1.99
CA GLN A 64 5.31 4.57 -2.48
C GLN A 64 4.75 5.60 -1.52
N ARG A 65 4.11 6.63 -2.08
CA ARG A 65 3.34 7.61 -1.32
C ARG A 65 2.24 6.89 -0.53
N ASP A 66 2.02 7.29 0.72
CA ASP A 66 0.91 6.76 1.52
C ASP A 66 -0.44 6.94 0.79
N PRO A 67 -1.17 5.85 0.49
CA PRO A 67 -2.50 5.92 -0.12
C PRO A 67 -3.55 6.67 0.70
N ILE A 68 -3.33 6.85 2.01
CA ILE A 68 -4.22 7.62 2.89
C ILE A 68 -3.76 9.09 2.96
N GLU A 69 -2.73 9.44 2.21
CA GLU A 69 -2.16 10.77 2.13
C GLU A 69 -1.84 11.33 3.53
N TYR A 70 -2.30 12.55 3.82
CA TYR A 70 -2.03 13.24 5.07
C TYR A 70 -2.93 12.77 6.24
N GLY A 71 -3.81 11.77 6.01
CA GLY A 71 -4.78 11.31 6.99
C GLY A 71 -4.20 10.57 8.20
N THR A 72 -2.94 10.13 8.14
CA THR A 72 -2.37 9.24 9.17
C THR A 72 -1.02 9.67 9.74
N GLN A 73 -0.19 10.43 9.00
CA GLN A 73 1.25 10.60 9.33
C GLN A 73 1.81 12.02 9.14
N GLY A 74 0.98 13.06 9.23
CA GLY A 74 1.46 14.44 9.11
C GLY A 74 2.07 14.73 7.73
N SER A 75 2.98 15.69 7.63
CA SER A 75 3.44 16.25 6.33
C SER A 75 4.28 15.33 5.45
N SER A 76 4.71 14.14 5.92
CA SER A 76 5.60 13.25 5.17
C SER A 76 4.92 11.93 4.82
N LEU A 77 4.59 11.77 3.54
CA LEU A 77 3.89 10.60 2.98
C LEU A 77 4.78 9.37 2.76
N TYR A 78 6.08 9.49 3.02
CA TYR A 78 7.08 8.42 2.82
C TYR A 78 7.73 7.97 4.13
N ARG A 79 7.37 8.60 5.24
CA ARG A 79 7.98 8.31 6.55
C ARG A 79 7.50 6.98 7.09
N TYR A 80 8.43 6.16 7.57
CA TYR A 80 8.13 4.93 8.30
C TYR A 80 7.94 5.23 9.79
N VAL A 81 6.77 4.89 10.35
CA VAL A 81 6.46 4.83 11.79
C VAL A 81 7.01 5.97 12.67
N MET A 82 6.77 7.23 12.27
CA MET A 82 7.23 8.43 13.00
C MET A 82 8.76 8.53 13.16
N SER A 83 9.52 7.86 12.30
CA SER A 83 10.98 7.72 12.46
C SER A 83 11.36 7.08 13.81
N SER A 84 10.44 6.32 14.41
CA SER A 84 10.62 5.62 15.69
C SER A 84 10.34 4.11 15.55
N PRO A 85 11.12 3.39 14.72
CA PRO A 85 10.92 1.98 14.38
C PRO A 85 11.27 0.98 15.50
N LEU A 86 11.81 1.47 16.62
CA LEU A 86 12.12 0.64 17.79
C LEU A 86 10.89 0.33 18.65
N VAL A 87 9.87 1.19 18.59
CA VAL A 87 8.67 1.09 19.44
C VAL A 87 7.38 1.00 18.64
N ASN A 88 7.45 1.24 17.33
CA ASN A 88 6.29 1.25 16.44
C ASN A 88 6.49 0.26 15.29
N THR A 89 5.37 -0.22 14.75
CA THR A 89 5.34 -1.13 13.61
C THR A 89 4.08 -0.82 12.79
N ASP A 90 4.14 -0.93 11.46
CA ASP A 90 3.00 -0.68 10.57
C ASP A 90 2.50 -2.00 9.95
N PRO A 91 1.47 -2.67 10.51
CA PRO A 91 1.07 -4.01 10.08
C PRO A 91 0.53 -4.08 8.65
N GLU A 92 -0.03 -2.97 8.14
CA GLU A 92 -0.69 -2.92 6.83
C GLU A 92 0.04 -2.05 5.83
N GLY A 93 1.11 -1.39 6.26
CA GLY A 93 1.76 -0.32 5.50
C GLY A 93 0.84 0.88 5.37
N LEU A 94 -0.01 1.15 6.36
CA LEU A 94 -1.11 2.10 6.28
C LEU A 94 -1.63 2.59 7.65
N SER A 95 -0.89 2.40 8.76
CA SER A 95 -1.47 2.57 10.10
C SER A 95 -1.44 3.99 10.66
N ALA A 96 -2.62 4.51 11.01
CA ALA A 96 -2.79 5.70 11.85
C ALA A 96 -2.56 5.39 13.33
N VAL A 97 -2.99 4.21 13.81
CA VAL A 97 -2.89 3.82 15.22
C VAL A 97 -1.42 3.68 15.66
N ALA A 98 -0.57 3.05 14.84
CA ALA A 98 0.86 2.94 15.12
C ALA A 98 1.55 4.31 15.26
N CYS A 99 1.04 5.33 14.56
CA CYS A 99 1.53 6.70 14.66
C CYS A 99 1.14 7.38 15.98
N VAL A 100 -0.05 7.06 16.49
CA VAL A 100 -0.66 7.76 17.63
C VAL A 100 -0.33 7.10 18.98
N LEU A 101 -0.05 5.80 19.00
CA LEU A 101 0.33 5.05 20.21
C LEU A 101 1.41 5.73 21.09
N PRO A 102 2.57 6.18 20.57
CA PRO A 102 3.57 6.82 21.42
C PRO A 102 3.16 8.20 21.94
N VAL A 103 2.35 8.96 21.19
CA VAL A 103 1.82 10.26 21.62
C VAL A 103 0.74 10.08 22.69
N ALA A 104 -0.15 9.12 22.49
CA ALA A 104 -1.17 8.74 23.47
C ALA A 104 -0.53 8.20 24.76
N GLY A 105 0.49 7.35 24.64
CA GLY A 105 1.27 6.86 25.77
C GLY A 105 1.99 8.00 26.51
N GLY A 106 2.60 8.94 25.78
CA GLY A 106 3.21 10.12 26.38
C GLY A 106 2.20 11.01 27.10
N ALA A 107 1.03 11.24 26.51
CA ALA A 107 -0.04 12.02 27.13
C ALA A 107 -0.54 11.37 28.43
N ALA A 108 -0.78 10.05 28.43
CA ALA A 108 -1.21 9.31 29.62
C ALA A 108 -0.14 9.31 30.74
N VAL A 109 1.15 9.19 30.40
CA VAL A 109 2.23 9.16 31.41
C VAL A 109 2.48 10.54 32.03
N CYS A 110 2.15 11.63 31.32
CA CYS A 110 2.32 13.00 31.82
C CYS A 110 1.17 13.46 32.73
N ASP A 111 0.27 12.56 33.14
CA ASP A 111 -0.90 12.97 33.91
C ASP A 111 -0.53 13.44 35.33
N GLY A 112 -1.10 14.59 35.69
CA GLY A 112 -1.13 15.07 37.07
C GLY A 112 -2.26 14.38 37.85
N PRO A 113 -2.74 14.96 38.97
CA PRO A 113 -3.86 14.39 39.74
C PRO A 113 -5.22 14.41 39.02
N LEU A 114 -5.28 14.86 37.77
CA LEU A 114 -6.49 14.91 36.93
C LEU A 114 -6.25 14.04 35.67
N PRO A 115 -7.27 13.30 35.19
CA PRO A 115 -7.14 12.33 34.10
C PRO A 115 -7.17 12.98 32.69
N ILE A 116 -6.48 14.10 32.52
CA ILE A 116 -6.57 14.91 31.28
C ILE A 116 -5.80 14.21 30.16
N GLY A 117 -4.59 13.74 30.45
CA GLY A 117 -3.71 12.98 29.59
C GLY A 117 -4.31 11.65 29.17
N ASP A 118 -4.97 10.93 30.08
CA ASP A 118 -5.71 9.70 29.81
C ASP A 118 -6.88 9.95 28.84
N THR A 119 -7.66 11.01 29.07
CA THR A 119 -8.79 11.38 28.19
C THR A 119 -8.31 11.76 26.80
N VAL A 120 -7.20 12.51 26.71
CA VAL A 120 -6.57 12.88 25.43
C VAL A 120 -6.02 11.64 24.72
N ALA A 121 -5.36 10.73 25.43
CA ALA A 121 -4.84 9.49 24.88
C ALA A 121 -5.96 8.62 24.28
N LEU A 122 -7.08 8.46 25.00
CA LEU A 122 -8.24 7.71 24.52
C LEU A 122 -8.88 8.35 23.29
N CYS A 123 -9.03 9.67 23.27
CA CYS A 123 -9.57 10.38 22.10
C CYS A 123 -8.67 10.19 20.88
N LEU A 124 -7.36 10.33 21.05
CA LEU A 124 -6.38 10.17 19.98
C LEU A 124 -6.38 8.74 19.42
N LEU A 125 -6.36 7.72 20.29
CA LEU A 125 -6.43 6.33 19.88
C LEU A 125 -7.77 5.98 19.22
N GLY A 126 -8.88 6.52 19.73
CA GLY A 126 -10.20 6.33 19.15
C GLY A 126 -10.32 6.90 17.75
N ILE A 127 -9.80 8.12 17.51
CA ILE A 127 -9.79 8.75 16.18
C ILE A 127 -8.90 7.95 15.23
N ALA A 128 -7.70 7.55 15.66
CA ALA A 128 -6.80 6.74 14.84
C ALA A 128 -7.43 5.38 14.49
N ALA A 129 -8.08 4.74 15.46
CA ALA A 129 -8.82 3.50 15.23
C ALA A 129 -9.99 3.71 14.27
N CYS A 130 -10.74 4.81 14.39
CA CYS A 130 -11.80 5.15 13.43
C CYS A 130 -11.25 5.35 12.02
N ILE A 131 -10.07 5.98 11.85
CA ILE A 131 -9.45 6.15 10.54
C ILE A 131 -9.03 4.79 9.96
N ASP A 132 -8.39 3.93 10.76
CA ASP A 132 -7.98 2.59 10.33
C ASP A 132 -9.20 1.68 10.05
N LEU A 133 -10.26 1.76 10.87
CA LEU A 133 -11.49 0.97 10.73
C LEU A 133 -12.41 1.47 9.61
N CYS A 134 -12.41 2.77 9.33
CA CYS A 134 -13.19 3.39 8.26
C CYS A 134 -12.40 3.53 6.95
N ARG A 135 -11.24 2.87 6.81
CA ARG A 135 -10.49 2.87 5.54
C ARG A 135 -11.45 2.42 4.42
N PRO A 136 -11.54 3.17 3.30
CA PRO A 136 -12.38 2.75 2.18
C PRO A 136 -11.92 1.36 1.73
N ARG A 137 -12.80 0.37 1.87
CA ARG A 137 -12.57 -0.95 1.32
C ARG A 137 -12.61 -0.82 -0.19
N THR A 138 -11.48 -1.06 -0.84
CA THR A 138 -11.45 -1.19 -2.30
C THR A 138 -12.06 -2.54 -2.66
N CYS A 139 -12.85 -2.54 -3.72
CA CYS A 139 -13.36 -3.79 -4.28
C CYS A 139 -12.21 -4.62 -4.88
N PRO A 140 -12.29 -5.96 -4.87
CA PRO A 140 -11.36 -6.79 -5.61
C PRO A 140 -11.44 -6.45 -7.12
N PRO A 141 -10.32 -6.55 -7.86
CA PRO A 141 -10.31 -6.27 -9.29
C PRO A 141 -11.28 -7.20 -10.04
N CYS A 142 -11.93 -6.66 -11.07
CA CYS A 142 -12.85 -7.45 -11.89
C CYS A 142 -12.13 -8.62 -12.56
N PRO A 143 -12.76 -9.82 -12.64
CA PRO A 143 -12.18 -10.93 -13.36
C PRO A 143 -12.02 -10.57 -14.83
N LEU A 144 -10.86 -10.88 -15.41
CA LEU A 144 -10.63 -10.68 -16.83
C LEU A 144 -11.53 -11.63 -17.64
N PRO A 145 -12.17 -11.15 -18.71
CA PRO A 145 -12.93 -12.04 -19.59
C PRO A 145 -11.98 -13.05 -20.27
N PRO A 146 -12.44 -14.29 -20.55
CA PRO A 146 -11.62 -15.34 -21.19
C PRO A 146 -11.05 -14.91 -22.54
N GLN A 147 -11.78 -14.04 -23.26
CA GLN A 147 -11.29 -13.33 -24.43
C GLN A 147 -11.84 -11.89 -24.36
N PRO A 148 -10.97 -10.86 -24.32
CA PRO A 148 -11.44 -9.49 -24.43
C PRO A 148 -12.09 -9.30 -25.81
N PRO A 149 -13.26 -8.63 -25.89
CA PRO A 149 -13.89 -8.33 -27.17
C PRO A 149 -12.93 -7.51 -28.02
N LYS A 150 -12.73 -7.93 -29.27
CA LYS A 150 -11.83 -7.23 -30.19
C LYS A 150 -12.36 -5.81 -30.44
N PRO A 151 -11.50 -4.79 -30.50
CA PRO A 151 -11.91 -3.46 -30.92
C PRO A 151 -12.51 -3.50 -32.32
N ARG A 152 -13.58 -2.73 -32.53
CA ARG A 152 -14.21 -2.55 -33.85
C ARG A 152 -13.68 -1.27 -34.48
N PHE A 153 -13.34 -1.35 -35.76
CA PHE A 153 -12.83 -0.22 -36.55
C PHE A 153 -13.75 0.01 -37.74
N ASP A 154 -14.41 1.17 -37.78
CA ASP A 154 -15.23 1.58 -38.90
C ASP A 154 -14.57 2.74 -39.64
N ARG A 155 -14.18 2.51 -40.90
CA ARG A 155 -13.63 3.58 -41.76
C ARG A 155 -14.76 4.36 -42.41
N VAL A 156 -14.74 5.66 -42.24
CA VAL A 156 -15.68 6.59 -42.88
C VAL A 156 -14.95 7.27 -44.05
N PRO A 157 -15.35 7.00 -45.30
CA PRO A 157 -14.78 7.69 -46.45
C PRO A 157 -15.10 9.19 -46.43
N PRO A 158 -14.31 10.03 -47.11
CA PRO A 158 -14.47 11.48 -47.07
C PRO A 158 -15.87 11.90 -47.54
N SER A 159 -16.64 12.48 -46.63
CA SER A 159 -17.91 13.15 -46.91
C SER A 159 -17.73 14.68 -46.90
N ARG A 160 -18.81 15.47 -46.91
CA ARG A 160 -18.69 16.93 -46.71
C ARG A 160 -17.94 17.21 -45.41
N ARG A 161 -17.04 18.20 -45.42
CA ARG A 161 -16.23 18.58 -44.24
C ARG A 161 -17.14 18.82 -43.03
N HIS A 162 -16.88 18.10 -41.94
CA HIS A 162 -17.57 18.24 -40.66
C HIS A 162 -16.57 18.13 -39.50
N LYS A 163 -16.93 18.60 -38.31
CA LYS A 163 -16.12 18.38 -37.09
C LYS A 163 -16.45 17.01 -36.52
N PRO A 164 -15.50 16.29 -35.89
CA PRO A 164 -14.13 16.70 -35.55
C PRO A 164 -13.09 16.55 -36.68
N CYS A 165 -13.34 15.72 -37.71
CA CYS A 165 -12.37 15.42 -38.76
C CYS A 165 -12.77 15.99 -40.14
N PRO A 166 -11.93 16.79 -40.81
CA PRO A 166 -12.23 17.37 -42.12
C PRO A 166 -12.08 16.39 -43.31
N GLY A 167 -11.48 15.21 -43.09
CA GLY A 167 -11.18 14.21 -44.11
C GLY A 167 -11.70 12.81 -43.76
N SER A 168 -11.07 11.79 -44.33
CA SER A 168 -11.33 10.40 -43.92
C SER A 168 -10.99 10.21 -42.45
N HIS A 169 -11.80 9.44 -41.74
CA HIS A 169 -11.54 9.13 -40.33
C HIS A 169 -11.98 7.70 -40.02
N THR A 170 -11.54 7.20 -38.88
CA THR A 170 -11.91 5.88 -38.36
C THR A 170 -12.53 6.03 -36.98
N HIS A 171 -13.71 5.46 -36.80
CA HIS A 171 -14.30 5.27 -35.47
C HIS A 171 -13.74 3.98 -34.88
N VAL A 172 -13.15 4.10 -33.70
CA VAL A 172 -12.57 3.01 -32.94
C VAL A 172 -13.48 2.78 -31.73
N TYR A 173 -14.06 1.59 -31.64
CA TYR A 173 -14.93 1.19 -30.53
C TYR A 173 -14.28 0.09 -29.71
N TRP A 174 -14.28 0.23 -28.39
CA TRP A 174 -13.82 -0.80 -27.45
C TRP A 174 -14.68 -0.85 -26.18
N TYR A 175 -14.61 -1.95 -25.45
CA TYR A 175 -15.25 -2.09 -24.15
C TYR A 175 -14.25 -1.82 -23.03
N GLU A 176 -14.63 -0.94 -22.12
CA GLU A 176 -13.87 -0.67 -20.89
C GLU A 176 -14.63 -1.24 -19.69
N THR A 177 -13.98 -2.13 -18.94
CA THR A 177 -14.55 -2.72 -17.72
C THR A 177 -14.39 -1.74 -16.56
N ASN A 178 -15.52 -1.36 -15.96
CA ASN A 178 -15.61 -0.51 -14.79
C ASN A 178 -16.26 -1.27 -13.63
N GLN A 179 -16.17 -0.71 -12.43
CA GLN A 179 -16.72 -1.30 -11.21
C GLN A 179 -17.50 -0.25 -10.42
N THR A 180 -18.60 -0.65 -9.78
CA THR A 180 -19.32 0.20 -8.83
C THR A 180 -18.56 0.30 -7.51
N PRO A 181 -18.68 1.42 -6.77
CA PRO A 181 -18.00 1.56 -5.48
C PRO A 181 -18.48 0.52 -4.45
N TYR A 182 -17.65 0.26 -3.45
CA TYR A 182 -18.00 -0.56 -2.29
C TYR A 182 -19.26 -0.01 -1.60
N PRO A 183 -20.19 -0.86 -1.10
CA PRO A 183 -20.10 -2.32 -0.95
C PRO A 183 -20.60 -3.14 -2.13
N ALA A 184 -21.15 -2.51 -3.17
CA ALA A 184 -21.80 -3.25 -4.26
C ALA A 184 -20.80 -4.03 -5.12
N CYS A 185 -19.63 -3.43 -5.42
CA CYS A 185 -18.52 -4.07 -6.15
C CYS A 185 -18.92 -4.79 -7.45
N VAL A 186 -19.92 -4.28 -8.15
CA VAL A 186 -20.47 -4.87 -9.37
C VAL A 186 -19.64 -4.41 -10.57
N CYS A 187 -19.13 -5.37 -11.34
CA CYS A 187 -18.41 -5.10 -12.59
C CYS A 187 -19.39 -4.90 -13.74
N TYR A 188 -19.14 -3.91 -14.59
CA TYR A 188 -19.93 -3.61 -15.77
C TYR A 188 -19.04 -3.09 -16.91
N ASN A 189 -19.50 -3.21 -18.15
CA ASN A 189 -18.74 -2.80 -19.33
C ASN A 189 -19.39 -1.58 -19.99
N ASN A 190 -18.59 -0.56 -20.24
CA ASN A 190 -19.00 0.62 -21.01
C ASN A 190 -18.40 0.55 -22.42
N LEU A 191 -19.22 0.80 -23.43
CA LEU A 191 -18.71 1.03 -24.78
C LEU A 191 -18.04 2.41 -24.82
N ARG A 192 -16.81 2.44 -25.29
CA ARG A 192 -16.03 3.66 -25.56
C ARG A 192 -15.85 3.84 -27.05
N GLU A 193 -15.77 5.10 -27.46
CA GLU A 193 -15.56 5.50 -28.84
C GLU A 193 -14.45 6.55 -28.90
N TYR A 194 -13.59 6.41 -29.90
CA TYR A 194 -12.62 7.43 -30.28
C TYR A 194 -12.56 7.57 -31.79
N VAL A 195 -12.43 8.81 -32.24
CA VAL A 195 -12.35 9.15 -33.65
C VAL A 195 -10.90 9.47 -34.00
N GLN A 196 -10.32 8.70 -34.90
CA GLN A 196 -8.98 8.92 -35.44
C GLN A 196 -9.09 9.56 -36.83
N CYS A 197 -8.66 10.81 -36.97
CA CYS A 197 -8.58 11.48 -38.27
C CYS A 197 -7.33 11.00 -39.04
N HIS A 198 -7.47 10.84 -40.36
CA HIS A 198 -6.38 10.51 -41.29
C HIS A 198 -6.15 11.63 -42.30
#